data_AF-A0A7C4CJG3-F1
#
_entry.id   AF-A0A7C4CJG3-F1
#
_cell.length_a   1.000
_cell.length_b   1.000
_cell.length_c   1.000
_cell.angle_alpha   90.00
_cell.angle_beta   90.00
_cell.angle_gamma   90.00
#
_symmetry.space_group_name_H-M   'P 1'
#
loop_
_entity.id
_entity.type
_entity.pdbx_description
1 polymer ?
#
loop_
_entity_poly.entity_id
_entity_poly.type
_entity_poly.pdbx_seq_one_letter_code
_entity_poly.pdbx_strand_id
1 'polypeptide(L)'
;EMVLAKAFFEVRDRIEGTYMDDVARRVIVEDIMLESPPKLSNDLKNVKDDFLSTGLPSLPVVDSNDKVLGVIERKSLLRLL
;
A
#
# COMPACT_ATOMS: atom_id res chain seq x y z
N GLU A 1 0.84 -18.40 12.38
CA GLU A 1 0.82 -17.15 11.61
C GLU A 1 0.36 -15.99 12.50
N MET A 2 0.92 -14.78 12.31
CA MET A 2 0.69 -13.52 13.04
C MET A 2 1.17 -13.39 14.51
N VAL A 3 2.11 -14.22 14.97
CA VAL A 3 2.58 -14.20 16.37
C VAL A 3 3.26 -12.88 16.74
N LEU A 4 3.99 -12.27 15.80
CA LEU A 4 4.74 -11.04 16.05
C LEU A 4 3.82 -9.82 16.15
N ALA A 5 2.86 -9.67 15.22
CA ALA A 5 1.87 -8.60 15.25
C ALA A 5 1.03 -8.63 16.55
N LYS A 6 0.64 -9.83 17.00
CA LYS A 6 -0.14 -10.01 18.24
C LYS A 6 0.67 -9.64 19.48
N ALA A 7 1.92 -10.10 19.57
CA ALA A 7 2.82 -9.75 20.67
C ALA A 7 3.09 -8.23 20.74
N PHE A 8 3.23 -7.55 19.60
CA PHE A 8 3.42 -6.10 19.57
C PHE A 8 2.16 -5.30 19.93
N PHE A 9 0.96 -5.76 19.53
CA PHE A 9 -0.30 -5.12 19.93
C PHE A 9 -0.48 -5.14 21.45
N GLU A 10 -0.11 -6.25 22.10
CA GLU A 10 -0.16 -6.40 23.56
C GLU A 10 0.85 -5.48 24.28
N VAL A 11 2.00 -5.20 23.67
CA VAL A 11 3.00 -4.25 24.18
C VAL A 11 2.57 -2.79 23.97
N ARG A 12 1.90 -2.48 22.85
CA ARG A 12 1.37 -1.14 22.53
C ARG A 12 0.39 -0.64 23.59
N ASP A 13 -0.43 -1.53 24.16
CA ASP A 13 -1.42 -1.17 25.18
C ASP A 13 -0.79 -0.69 26.51
N ARG A 14 0.54 -0.84 26.68
CA ARG A 14 1.24 -0.61 27.95
C ARG A 14 2.21 0.58 27.97
N ILE A 15 2.36 1.34 26.88
CA ILE A 15 3.40 2.37 26.74
C ILE A 15 2.86 3.63 26.03
N GLU A 16 3.42 4.82 26.33
CA GLU A 16 2.94 6.15 25.87
C GLU A 16 2.71 6.25 24.36
N GLY A 17 1.50 6.70 24.00
CA GLY A 17 0.81 6.23 22.79
C GLY A 17 1.25 6.78 21.43
N THR A 18 1.89 7.95 21.33
CA THR A 18 1.99 8.63 20.01
C THR A 18 3.08 8.08 19.10
N TYR A 19 4.26 7.73 19.63
CA TYR A 19 5.38 7.23 18.81
C TYR A 19 5.29 5.72 18.53
N MET A 20 4.71 4.98 19.47
CA MET A 20 4.53 3.54 19.32
C MET A 20 3.45 3.15 18.32
N ASP A 21 2.50 4.06 18.10
CA ASP A 21 1.40 3.86 17.19
C ASP A 21 1.84 3.74 15.72
N ASP A 22 2.85 4.50 15.29
CA ASP A 22 3.39 4.42 13.92
C ASP A 22 4.24 3.15 13.75
N VAL A 23 5.10 2.85 14.73
CA VAL A 23 5.96 1.66 14.72
C VAL A 23 5.14 0.37 14.73
N ALA A 24 4.12 0.28 15.59
CA ALA A 24 3.24 -0.87 15.64
C ALA A 24 2.46 -1.07 14.33
N ARG A 25 1.99 0.02 13.71
CA ARG A 25 1.31 -0.04 12.40
C ARG A 25 2.23 -0.60 11.32
N ARG A 26 3.50 -0.18 11.26
CA ARG A 26 4.46 -0.69 10.27
C ARG A 26 4.70 -2.20 10.41
N VAL A 27 4.95 -2.67 11.64
CA VAL A 27 5.16 -4.11 11.91
C VAL A 27 3.95 -4.94 11.51
N ILE A 28 2.74 -4.46 11.80
CA ILE A 28 1.51 -5.14 11.39
C ILE A 28 1.38 -5.18 9.86
N VAL A 29 1.66 -4.05 9.19
CA VAL A 29 1.59 -3.98 7.72
C VAL A 29 2.61 -4.91 7.07
N GLU A 30 3.85 -4.97 7.57
CA GLU A 30 4.90 -5.85 7.06
C GLU A 30 4.55 -7.34 7.23
N ASP A 31 3.87 -7.73 8.31
CA ASP A 31 3.42 -9.11 8.54
C ASP A 31 2.21 -9.49 7.66
N ILE A 32 1.37 -8.51 7.29
CA ILE A 32 0.17 -8.73 6.45
C ILE A 32 0.50 -8.65 4.94
N MET A 33 1.37 -7.74 4.51
CA MET A 33 1.73 -7.55 3.10
C MET A 33 2.73 -8.61 2.62
N LEU A 34 2.21 -9.80 2.32
CA LEU A 34 3.01 -10.95 1.87
C LEU A 34 3.76 -10.73 0.55
N GLU A 35 3.19 -9.90 -0.34
CA GLU A 35 3.76 -9.59 -1.65
C GLU A 35 3.71 -8.08 -1.93
N SER A 36 4.63 -7.61 -2.77
CA SER A 36 4.59 -6.23 -3.26
C SER A 36 3.33 -6.03 -4.10
N PRO A 37 2.58 -4.94 -3.89
CA PRO A 37 1.37 -4.69 -4.65
C PRO A 37 1.70 -4.44 -6.13
N PRO A 38 0.80 -4.80 -7.07
CA PRO A 38 0.91 -4.36 -8.46
C PRO A 38 1.06 -2.84 -8.54
N LYS A 39 1.90 -2.37 -9.45
CA LYS A 39 2.27 -0.96 -9.61
C LYS A 39 2.19 -0.53 -11.08
N LEU A 40 1.92 0.74 -11.29
CA LEU A 40 1.88 1.38 -12.60
C LEU A 40 3.21 2.06 -12.90
N SER A 41 3.62 2.03 -14.16
CA SER A 41 4.71 2.88 -14.65
C SER A 41 4.24 4.34 -14.77
N ASN A 42 5.18 5.29 -14.80
CA ASN A 42 4.88 6.71 -15.02
C ASN A 42 4.35 7.05 -16.44
N ASP A 43 4.41 6.13 -17.41
CA ASP A 43 3.92 6.44 -18.78
C ASP A 43 2.40 6.27 -18.95
N LEU A 44 1.75 5.57 -18.02
CA LEU A 44 0.30 5.37 -17.90
C LEU A 44 -0.43 4.90 -19.17
N LYS A 45 0.28 4.43 -20.22
CA LYS A 45 -0.33 4.11 -21.52
C LYS A 45 -1.33 2.97 -21.41
N ASN A 46 -1.05 2.00 -20.55
CA ASN A 46 -1.84 0.79 -20.37
C ASN A 46 -2.68 0.82 -19.09
N VAL A 47 -2.84 2.00 -18.45
CA VAL A 47 -3.45 2.13 -17.13
C VAL A 47 -4.83 1.47 -17.01
N LYS A 48 -5.64 1.52 -18.07
CA LYS A 48 -6.95 0.86 -18.12
C LYS A 48 -6.81 -0.67 -18.02
N ASP A 49 -5.90 -1.25 -18.79
CA ASP A 49 -5.70 -2.70 -18.85
C ASP A 49 -5.05 -3.20 -17.54
N ASP A 50 -4.18 -2.40 -16.93
CA ASP A 50 -3.60 -2.66 -15.60
C ASP A 50 -4.70 -2.70 -14.51
N PHE A 51 -5.65 -1.76 -14.53
CA PHE A 51 -6.78 -1.78 -13.59
C PHE A 51 -7.75 -2.94 -13.82
N LEU A 52 -7.96 -3.36 -15.07
CA LEU A 52 -8.82 -4.49 -15.42
C LEU A 52 -8.18 -5.82 -15.02
N SER A 53 -6.88 -5.99 -15.27
CA SER A 53 -6.15 -7.22 -14.96
C SER A 53 -5.95 -7.43 -13.45
N THR A 54 -5.64 -6.35 -12.71
CA THR A 54 -5.44 -6.44 -11.26
C THR A 54 -6.74 -6.51 -10.48
N GLY A 55 -7.84 -5.98 -11.02
CA GLY A 55 -9.11 -5.86 -10.29
C GLY A 55 -9.08 -4.84 -9.14
N LEU A 56 -7.94 -4.18 -8.87
CA LEU A 56 -7.76 -3.28 -7.73
C LEU A 56 -8.39 -1.89 -7.93
N PRO A 57 -8.87 -1.23 -6.87
CA PRO A 57 -9.50 0.10 -6.96
C PRO A 57 -8.48 1.24 -7.09
N SER A 58 -7.24 1.01 -6.68
CA SER A 58 -6.14 1.96 -6.73
C SER A 58 -4.81 1.24 -6.94
N LEU A 59 -3.87 1.91 -7.60
CA LEU A 59 -2.54 1.39 -7.87
C LEU A 59 -1.50 2.51 -7.63
N PRO A 60 -0.36 2.20 -6.99
CA PRO A 60 0.75 3.14 -6.89
C PRO A 60 1.40 3.35 -8.26
N VAL A 61 1.84 4.57 -8.54
CA VAL A 61 2.63 4.92 -9.73
C VAL A 61 4.07 5.09 -9.31
N VAL A 62 4.99 4.44 -10.01
CA VAL A 62 6.43 4.49 -9.74
C VAL A 62 7.23 5.03 -10.93
N ASP A 63 8.40 5.60 -10.65
CA ASP A 63 9.39 5.93 -11.68
C ASP A 63 10.26 4.72 -12.07
N SER A 64 11.23 4.93 -12.95
CA SER A 64 12.16 3.88 -13.42
C SER A 64 13.08 3.33 -12.33
N ASN A 65 13.19 4.02 -11.18
CA ASN A 65 14.00 3.60 -10.03
C ASN A 65 13.11 3.01 -8.91
N ASP A 66 11.87 2.64 -9.22
CA ASP A 66 10.89 2.10 -8.26
C ASP A 66 10.48 3.08 -7.15
N LYS A 67 10.73 4.37 -7.33
CA LYS A 67 10.30 5.40 -6.38
C LYS A 67 8.82 5.71 -6.61
N VAL A 68 8.02 5.65 -5.54
CA VAL A 68 6.60 6.03 -5.56
C VAL A 68 6.46 7.52 -5.89
N LEU A 69 5.75 7.82 -6.97
CA LEU A 69 5.37 9.17 -7.40
C LEU A 69 4.00 9.57 -6.87
N GLY A 70 3.11 8.60 -6.66
CA GLY A 70 1.76 8.83 -6.17
C GLY A 70 0.86 7.60 -6.30
N VAL A 71 -0.46 7.81 -6.23
CA VAL A 71 -1.48 6.76 -6.35
C VAL A 71 -2.55 7.22 -7.32
N ILE A 72 -2.97 6.35 -8.24
CA ILE A 72 -4.13 6.57 -9.10
C ILE A 72 -5.27 5.70 -8.58
N GLU A 73 -6.46 6.28 -8.49
CA GLU A 73 -7.71 5.56 -8.24
C GLU A 73 -8.41 5.28 -9.58
N ARG A 74 -9.03 4.11 -9.72
CA ARG A 74 -9.77 3.72 -10.93
C ARG A 74 -10.84 4.76 -11.32
N LYS A 75 -11.54 5.35 -10.33
CA LYS A 75 -12.56 6.38 -10.55
C LYS A 75 -12.00 7.68 -11.15
N SER A 76 -10.69 7.95 -10.99
CA SER A 76 -10.06 9.13 -11.55
C SER A 76 -9.92 9.06 -13.07
N LEU A 77 -9.92 7.85 -13.66
CA LEU A 77 -9.94 7.68 -15.12
C LEU A 77 -11.21 8.26 -15.76
N LEU A 78 -12.32 8.29 -15.02
CA LEU A 78 -13.57 8.88 -15.51
C LEU A 78 -13.51 10.40 -15.68
N ARG A 79 -12.53 11.07 -15.05
CA ARG A 79 -12.32 12.52 -15.20
C ARG A 79 -11.63 12.90 -16.52
N LEU A 80 -11.15 11.91 -17.26
CA LEU A 80 -10.44 12.09 -18.54
C LEU A 80 -11.34 11.87 -19.76
N LEU A 81 -12.62 11.56 -19.53
CA LEU A 81 -13.67 11.41 -20.54
C LEU A 81 -14.54 12.67 -20.57
#